data_AF-A0A1M3NR21-F1
#
_entry.id   AF-A0A1M3NR21-F1
#
_cell.length_a   1.000
_cell.length_b   1.000
_cell.length_c   1.000
_cell.angle_alpha   90.00
_cell.angle_beta   90.00
_cell.angle_gamma   90.00
#
_symmetry.space_group_name_H-M   'P 1'
#
loop_
_entity.id
_entity.type
_entity.pdbx_description
1 polymer ?
#
loop_
_entity_poly.entity_id
_entity_poly.type
_entity_poly.pdbx_seq_one_letter_code
_entity_poly.pdbx_strand_id
1 'polypeptide(L)' 'MSAAKSIRNAAVVDEFVTDATVEALNEALAARAITPDRIIAVHYLEGVSLANGARPRYRVLYRA' A
#
# COMPACT_ATOMS: atom_id res chain seq x y z
N MET A 1 12.39 -34.08 -22.54
CA MET A 1 12.74 -32.66 -22.29
C MET A 1 11.66 -32.06 -21.41
N SER A 2 11.98 -31.75 -20.16
CA SER A 2 11.05 -31.14 -19.20
C SER A 2 10.85 -29.67 -19.57
N ALA A 3 9.61 -29.27 -19.84
CA ALA A 3 9.28 -27.87 -20.06
C ALA A 3 9.53 -27.11 -18.75
N ALA A 4 10.43 -26.13 -18.79
CA ALA A 4 10.60 -25.19 -17.69
C ALA A 4 9.25 -24.53 -17.40
N LYS A 5 8.67 -24.87 -16.24
CA LYS A 5 7.49 -24.21 -15.70
C LYS A 5 7.84 -22.73 -15.57
N SER A 6 7.37 -21.91 -16.50
CA SER A 6 7.51 -20.45 -16.46
C SER A 6 6.97 -19.98 -15.12
N ILE A 7 7.86 -19.54 -14.22
CA ILE A 7 7.50 -19.01 -12.91
C ILE A 7 6.89 -17.63 -13.16
N ARG A 8 5.59 -17.60 -13.51
CA ARG A 8 4.80 -16.36 -13.64
C ARG A 8 4.27 -15.89 -12.29
N ASN A 9 5.08 -15.99 -11.24
CA ASN A 9 4.73 -15.52 -9.90
C ASN A 9 5.65 -14.36 -9.50
N ALA A 10 5.83 -13.38 -10.38
CA ALA A 10 6.11 -12.03 -9.87
C ALA A 10 4.82 -11.63 -9.14
N ALA A 11 4.71 -11.95 -7.86
CA ALA A 11 3.60 -11.50 -7.03
C ALA A 11 3.48 -10.00 -7.23
N VAL A 12 2.41 -9.56 -7.89
CA VAL A 12 2.26 -8.17 -8.32
C VAL A 12 2.12 -7.35 -7.05
N VAL A 13 3.20 -6.68 -6.67
CA VAL A 13 3.18 -5.70 -5.59
C VAL A 13 2.56 -4.45 -6.17
N ASP A 14 1.53 -3.96 -5.53
CA ASP A 14 0.85 -2.73 -5.88
C ASP A 14 0.89 -1.76 -4.69
N GLU A 15 0.60 -0.49 -4.95
CA GLU A 15 0.70 0.56 -3.94
C GLU A 15 -0.44 1.57 -3.99
N PHE A 16 -0.75 2.14 -2.83
CA PHE A 16 -1.58 3.33 -2.75
C PHE A 16 -1.11 4.27 -1.64
N VAL A 17 -1.55 5.52 -1.72
CA VAL A 17 -1.27 6.55 -0.72
C VAL A 17 -2.58 7.04 -0.14
N THR A 18 -2.61 7.24 1.18
CA THR A 18 -3.75 7.78 1.92
C THR A 18 -3.28 8.73 3.02
N ASP A 19 -4.18 9.50 3.62
CA ASP A 19 -3.83 10.38 4.74
C ASP A 19 -3.30 9.56 5.93
N ALA A 20 -2.37 10.14 6.70
CA ALA A 20 -1.74 9.45 7.83
C ALA A 20 -2.61 9.36 9.08
N THR A 21 -3.90 9.04 8.92
CA THR A 21 -4.81 8.72 10.02
C THR A 21 -5.21 7.25 9.96
N VAL A 22 -5.56 6.68 11.12
CA VAL A 22 -5.96 5.26 11.21
C VAL A 22 -7.28 5.05 10.48
N GLU A 23 -8.18 6.02 10.55
CA GLU A 23 -9.48 6.01 9.89
C GLU A 23 -9.31 5.98 8.37
N ALA A 24 -8.52 6.90 7.80
CA ALA A 24 -8.29 6.98 6.36
C ALA A 24 -7.55 5.75 5.82
N LEU A 25 -6.68 5.15 6.63
CA LEU A 25 -6.02 3.88 6.28
C LEU A 25 -7.03 2.73 6.24
N ASN A 26 -7.83 2.56 7.28
CA ASN A 26 -8.83 1.49 7.36
C ASN A 26 -9.89 1.61 6.26
N GLU A 27 -10.38 2.82 5.98
CA GLU A 27 -11.31 3.07 4.88
C GLU A 27 -10.69 2.74 3.52
N ALA A 28 -9.44 3.15 3.28
CA ALA A 28 -8.75 2.90 2.02
C ALA A 28 -8.50 1.40 1.78
N LEU A 29 -8.17 0.65 2.84
CA LEU A 29 -8.03 -0.81 2.79
C LEU A 29 -9.37 -1.50 2.52
N ALA A 30 -10.42 -1.10 3.23
CA ALA A 30 -11.77 -1.67 3.08
C ALA A 30 -12.35 -1.41 1.68
N ALA A 31 -12.22 -0.18 1.16
CA ALA A 31 -12.69 0.19 -0.18
C ALA A 31 -12.02 -0.60 -1.31
N ARG A 32 -10.82 -1.14 -1.05
CA ARG A 32 -10.05 -1.96 -2.00
C ARG A 32 -10.15 -3.47 -1.70
N ALA A 33 -10.93 -3.86 -0.69
CA ALA A 33 -11.00 -5.24 -0.19
C ALA A 33 -9.62 -5.86 0.12
N ILE A 34 -8.68 -5.04 0.61
CA ILE A 34 -7.34 -5.49 0.99
C ILE A 34 -7.40 -6.01 2.43
N THR A 35 -7.14 -7.29 2.59
CA THR A 35 -7.06 -7.94 3.90
C THR A 35 -5.68 -7.73 4.53
N PRO A 36 -5.56 -7.74 5.87
CA PRO A 36 -4.28 -7.48 6.55
C PRO A 36 -3.12 -8.39 6.13
N ASP A 37 -3.41 -9.65 5.79
CA ASP A 37 -2.42 -10.64 5.32
C ASP A 37 -1.83 -10.31 3.93
N ARG A 38 -2.48 -9.43 3.18
CA ARG A 38 -2.00 -8.94 1.88
C ARG A 38 -1.14 -7.69 2.00
N ILE A 39 -1.13 -7.03 3.15
CA ILE A 39 -0.31 -5.85 3.40
C ILE A 39 1.14 -6.30 3.57
N ILE A 40 2.03 -5.70 2.79
CA ILE A 40 3.48 -5.96 2.85
C ILE A 40 4.13 -4.95 3.78
N ALA A 41 3.82 -3.66 3.59
CA ALA A 41 4.41 -2.58 4.37
C ALA A 41 3.50 -1.35 4.39
N VAL A 42 3.61 -0.57 5.47
CA VAL A 42 3.02 0.75 5.61
C VAL A 42 4.13 1.72 5.98
N HIS A 43 4.43 2.68 5.10
CA HIS A 43 5.46 3.68 5.30
C HIS A 43 4.83 5.04 5.60
N TYR A 44 5.28 5.67 6.67
CA TYR A 44 4.93 7.06 6.97
C TYR A 44 5.70 8.00 6.06
N LEU A 45 4.97 8.88 5.38
CA LEU A 45 5.49 9.96 4.58
C LEU A 45 5.24 11.26 5.34
N GLU A 46 6.33 11.89 5.79
CA GLU A 46 6.27 13.16 6.51
C GLU A 46 5.57 14.23 5.66
N GLY A 47 4.68 14.97 6.33
CA GLY A 47 4.08 16.17 5.75
C GLY A 47 5.04 17.35 5.79
N VAL A 48 4.66 18.44 5.14
CA VAL A 48 5.42 19.70 5.20
C VAL A 48 4.85 20.55 6.35
N SER A 49 5.71 20.97 7.29
CA SER A 49 5.34 21.82 8.43
C SER A 49 5.21 23.31 8.06
N LEU A 50 4.44 23.59 7.00
CA LEU A 50 4.05 24.96 6.61
C LEU A 50 2.54 25.09 6.80
N ALA A 51 2.01 26.31 7.00
CA ALA A 51 0.60 26.54 7.31
C ALA A 51 -0.39 25.93 6.28
N ASN A 52 0.06 25.76 5.03
CA ASN A 52 -0.67 25.08 3.93
C ASN A 52 0.14 23.90 3.36
N GLY A 53 1.05 23.33 4.14
CA GLY A 53 1.90 22.22 3.73
C GLY A 53 1.10 20.93 3.51
N ALA A 54 1.65 20.02 2.72
CA ALA A 54 1.04 18.71 2.53
C ALA A 54 0.91 18.00 3.89
N ARG A 55 -0.29 17.48 4.19
CA ARG A 55 -0.50 16.65 5.38
C ARG A 55 0.34 15.37 5.29
N PRO A 56 0.76 14.78 6.42
CA PRO A 56 1.43 13.50 6.41
C PRO A 56 0.55 12.40 5.82
N ARG A 57 1.17 11.42 5.16
CA ARG A 57 0.48 10.34 4.43
C ARG A 57 1.06 8.98 4.77
N TYR A 58 0.28 7.92 4.56
CA TYR A 58 0.80 6.56 4.51
C TYR A 58 0.95 6.12 3.05
N ARG A 59 2.09 5.53 2.70
CA ARG A 59 2.23 4.68 1.51
C ARG A 59 2.07 3.23 1.94
N VAL A 60 1.11 2.54 1.34
CA VAL A 60 0.82 1.14 1.62
C VAL A 60 1.26 0.31 0.43
N LEU A 61 2.09 -0.69 0.68
CA LEU A 61 2.49 -1.71 -0.28
C LEU A 61 1.69 -2.99 0.02
N TYR A 62 1.10 -3.60 -1.00
CA TYR A 62 0.27 -4.79 -0.83
C TYR A 62 0.43 -5.78 -2.00
N ARG A 63 0.02 -7.03 -1.78
CA ARG A 63 -0.06 -8.05 -2.82
C ARG A 63 -1.40 -7.92 -3.53
N ALA A 64 -1.41 -7.69 -4.85
CA ALA A 64 -2.60 -7.59 -5.70
C ALA A 64 -3.27 -8.96 -5.97
#